data_AF-A0A0D2M8N4-F1
#
_entry.id   AF-A0A0D2M8N4-F1
#
_cell.length_a   1.000
_cell.length_b   1.000
_cell.length_c   1.000
_cell.angle_alpha   90.00
_cell.angle_beta   90.00
_cell.angle_gamma   90.00
#
_symmetry.space_group_name_H-M   'P 1'
#
loop_
_entity.id
_entity.type
_entity.pdbx_description
1 polymer ?
#
loop_
_entity_poly.entity_id
_entity_poly.type
_entity_poly.pdbx_seq_one_letter_code
_entity_poly.pdbx_strand_id
1 'polypeptide(L)'
;MHEDVEGWLKYASLCRKSGRPRQAERMLVQLLRYDPRSITTPHTPGYGAGSGAPAVMLAFVKHLWSTGSRQEALGRLQDLVTEIASMAPSEPPMPFIKPDLAAAAAAVPAHLSHLPGGALKRWQDRPKPQLHARAYLRLGLCQWHVHDAGLDGPTIQRCLGLLKSATEYGANWAKAWHNWSLFNCGVLESLAKAGEPGAAAQYVAPAVQGFFRSAR
;
A
#
# COMPACT_ATOMS: atom_id res chain seq x y z
N MET A 1 7.85 -16.67 14.11
CA MET A 1 7.44 -16.95 12.72
C MET A 1 7.12 -15.69 11.89
N HIS A 2 6.85 -14.51 12.47
CA HIS A 2 6.61 -13.27 11.70
C HIS A 2 7.84 -12.76 10.92
N GLU A 3 9.06 -12.99 11.40
CA GLU A 3 10.29 -12.43 10.81
C GLU A 3 10.57 -12.89 9.37
N ASP A 4 10.12 -14.09 9.02
CA ASP A 4 10.43 -14.71 7.72
C ASP A 4 9.58 -14.08 6.59
N VAL A 5 8.26 -13.93 6.81
CA VAL A 5 7.35 -13.23 5.87
C VAL A 5 7.82 -11.81 5.60
N GLU A 6 8.25 -11.10 6.64
CA GLU A 6 8.71 -9.73 6.49
C GLU A 6 10.00 -9.61 5.67
N GLY A 7 10.93 -10.55 5.83
CA GLY A 7 12.13 -10.64 5.02
C GLY A 7 11.80 -10.80 3.53
N TRP A 8 10.90 -11.73 3.21
CA TRP A 8 10.48 -11.99 1.83
C TRP A 8 9.69 -10.83 1.21
N LEU A 9 8.84 -10.14 1.99
CA LEU A 9 8.15 -8.94 1.50
C LEU A 9 9.12 -7.79 1.18
N LYS A 10 10.19 -7.63 1.96
CA LYS A 10 11.26 -6.67 1.67
C LYS A 10 11.97 -7.04 0.37
N TYR A 11 12.33 -8.30 0.22
CA TYR A 11 12.97 -8.81 -0.98
C TYR A 11 12.10 -8.61 -2.23
N ALA A 12 10.83 -8.98 -2.19
CA ALA A 12 9.88 -8.74 -3.28
C ALA A 12 9.77 -7.24 -3.62
N SER A 13 9.72 -6.38 -2.59
CA SER A 13 9.72 -4.92 -2.78
C SER A 13 10.99 -4.40 -3.46
N LEU A 14 12.16 -4.94 -3.11
CA LEU A 14 13.43 -4.60 -3.74
C LEU A 14 13.48 -5.06 -5.19
N CYS A 15 13.12 -6.32 -5.48
CA CYS A 15 13.04 -6.87 -6.83
C CYS A 15 12.16 -5.99 -7.72
N ARG A 16 10.98 -5.61 -7.23
CA ARG A 16 10.05 -4.70 -7.94
C ARG A 16 10.67 -3.32 -8.23
N LYS A 17 11.42 -2.74 -7.29
CA LYS A 17 12.09 -1.43 -7.48
C LYS A 17 13.34 -1.50 -8.35
N SER A 18 14.03 -2.64 -8.36
CA SER A 18 15.28 -2.86 -9.12
C SER A 18 15.04 -3.32 -10.57
N GLY A 19 13.82 -3.23 -11.09
CA GLY A 19 13.51 -3.65 -12.46
C GLY A 19 13.39 -5.16 -12.66
N ARG A 20 13.19 -5.95 -11.58
CA ARG A 20 12.99 -7.41 -11.62
C ARG A 20 11.57 -7.80 -11.22
N PRO A 21 10.52 -7.38 -11.96
CA PRO A 21 9.13 -7.60 -11.56
C PRO A 21 8.73 -9.08 -11.53
N ARG A 22 9.19 -9.90 -12.48
CA ARG A 22 8.88 -11.34 -12.53
C ARG A 22 9.35 -12.09 -11.28
N GLN A 23 10.50 -11.69 -10.74
CA GLN A 23 11.05 -12.28 -9.52
C GLN A 23 10.25 -11.87 -8.27
N ALA A 24 9.82 -10.60 -8.21
CA ALA A 24 8.93 -10.13 -7.16
C ALA A 24 7.60 -10.88 -7.19
N GLU A 25 7.05 -11.10 -8.39
CA GLU A 25 5.78 -11.81 -8.57
C GLU A 25 5.85 -13.25 -8.08
N ARG A 26 6.84 -14.03 -8.55
CA ARG A 26 7.04 -15.42 -8.12
C ARG A 26 7.12 -15.55 -6.59
N MET A 27 7.85 -14.64 -5.96
CA MET A 27 7.95 -14.59 -4.50
C MET A 27 6.60 -14.35 -3.84
N LEU A 28 5.81 -13.39 -4.34
CA LEU A 28 4.52 -13.04 -3.75
C LEU A 28 3.49 -14.15 -3.90
N VAL A 29 3.45 -14.83 -5.05
CA VAL A 29 2.61 -16.01 -5.28
C VAL A 29 3.00 -17.16 -4.35
N GLN A 30 4.30 -17.40 -4.15
CA GLN A 30 4.78 -18.42 -3.20
C GLN A 30 4.39 -18.09 -1.75
N LEU A 31 4.45 -16.82 -1.35
CA LEU A 31 4.00 -16.39 -0.02
C LEU A 31 2.49 -16.54 0.16
N LEU A 32 1.69 -16.33 -0.89
CA LEU A 32 0.23 -16.48 -0.88
C LEU A 32 -0.21 -17.95 -0.98
N ARG A 33 0.64 -18.84 -1.52
CA ARG A 33 0.40 -20.27 -1.79
C ARG A 33 -0.67 -20.58 -2.83
N TYR A 34 -1.16 -19.58 -3.53
CA TYR A 34 -2.00 -19.71 -4.71
C TYR A 34 -1.69 -18.54 -5.63
N ASP A 35 -2.06 -18.67 -6.91
CA ASP A 35 -1.97 -17.57 -7.86
C ASP A 35 -3.23 -16.68 -7.76
N PRO A 36 -3.12 -15.44 -7.24
CA PRO A 36 -4.29 -14.56 -7.13
C PRO A 36 -4.85 -14.15 -8.49
N ARG A 37 -4.08 -14.23 -9.58
CA ARG A 37 -4.57 -13.91 -10.93
C ARG A 37 -5.58 -14.92 -11.46
N SER A 38 -5.60 -16.14 -10.90
CA SER A 38 -6.63 -17.13 -11.22
C SER A 38 -8.02 -16.70 -10.71
N ILE A 39 -8.07 -15.80 -9.73
CA ILE A 39 -9.30 -15.25 -9.15
C ILE A 39 -9.55 -13.89 -9.79
N THR A 40 -10.54 -13.81 -10.66
CA THR A 40 -10.90 -12.59 -11.41
C THR A 40 -12.14 -11.89 -10.88
N THR A 41 -12.96 -12.60 -10.10
CA THR A 41 -14.22 -12.10 -9.55
C THR A 41 -13.98 -11.33 -8.24
N PRO A 42 -14.40 -10.05 -8.17
CA PRO A 42 -14.42 -9.31 -6.92
C PRO A 42 -15.23 -10.02 -5.83
N HIS A 43 -14.94 -9.69 -4.57
CA HIS A 43 -15.59 -10.24 -3.37
C HIS A 43 -15.45 -11.76 -3.17
N THR A 44 -14.62 -12.42 -3.98
CA THR A 44 -14.33 -13.85 -3.85
C THR A 44 -13.17 -14.07 -2.87
N PRO A 45 -13.21 -15.10 -2.00
CA PRO A 45 -12.08 -15.41 -1.12
C PRO A 45 -10.77 -15.54 -1.90
N GLY A 46 -9.74 -14.79 -1.49
CA GLY A 46 -8.46 -14.72 -2.19
C GLY A 46 -8.33 -13.63 -3.25
N TYR A 47 -9.40 -12.89 -3.57
CA TYR A 47 -9.31 -11.71 -4.44
C TYR A 47 -8.65 -10.52 -3.70
N GLY A 48 -9.11 -10.26 -2.46
CA GLY A 48 -8.64 -9.23 -1.53
C GLY A 48 -7.94 -9.78 -0.27
N ALA A 49 -8.35 -9.33 0.92
CA ALA A 49 -7.72 -9.74 2.19
C ALA A 49 -7.91 -11.23 2.51
N GLY A 50 -8.97 -11.86 1.98
CA GLY A 50 -9.43 -13.23 2.17
C GLY A 50 -8.45 -14.31 1.70
N SER A 51 -7.29 -13.88 1.21
CA SER A 51 -6.07 -14.66 1.10
C SER A 51 -5.55 -15.29 2.39
N GLY A 52 -6.00 -14.82 3.57
CA GLY A 52 -5.43 -15.17 4.88
C GLY A 52 -4.07 -14.50 5.18
N ALA A 53 -3.53 -13.74 4.22
CA ALA A 53 -2.26 -13.02 4.34
C ALA A 53 -2.36 -11.59 3.77
N PRO A 54 -3.13 -10.69 4.41
CA PRO A 54 -3.50 -9.41 3.82
C PRO A 54 -2.31 -8.45 3.61
N ALA A 55 -1.24 -8.59 4.40
CA ALA A 55 0.01 -7.86 4.19
C ALA A 55 0.76 -8.28 2.91
N VAL A 56 0.68 -9.57 2.56
CA VAL A 56 1.25 -10.12 1.33
C VAL A 56 0.39 -9.73 0.14
N MET A 57 -0.94 -9.80 0.28
CA MET A 57 -1.86 -9.32 -0.75
C MET A 57 -1.62 -7.82 -1.06
N LEU A 58 -1.46 -6.97 -0.05
CA LEU A 58 -1.12 -5.56 -0.27
C LEU A 58 0.18 -5.39 -1.11
N ALA A 59 1.17 -6.25 -0.90
CA ALA A 59 2.41 -6.22 -1.68
C ALA A 59 2.20 -6.70 -3.12
N PHE A 60 1.37 -7.73 -3.32
CA PHE A 60 0.95 -8.22 -4.63
C PHE A 60 0.16 -7.17 -5.42
N VAL A 61 -0.82 -6.51 -4.80
CA VAL A 61 -1.59 -5.42 -5.42
C VAL A 61 -0.67 -4.24 -5.80
N LYS A 62 0.32 -3.90 -4.97
CA LYS A 62 1.34 -2.90 -5.32
C LYS A 62 2.22 -3.32 -6.50
N HIS A 63 2.45 -4.63 -6.66
CA HIS A 63 3.14 -5.18 -7.82
C HIS A 63 2.29 -5.03 -9.09
N LEU A 64 1.03 -5.48 -9.07
CA LEU A 64 0.08 -5.32 -10.19
C LEU A 64 -0.02 -3.86 -10.66
N TRP A 65 -0.13 -2.92 -9.72
CA TRP A 65 -0.18 -1.51 -10.06
C TRP A 65 1.08 -1.05 -10.82
N SER A 66 2.26 -1.46 -10.38
CA SER A 66 3.52 -1.05 -11.02
C SER A 66 3.79 -1.74 -12.35
N THR A 67 3.16 -2.88 -12.63
CA THR A 67 3.31 -3.61 -13.89
C THR A 67 2.26 -3.21 -14.93
N GLY A 68 1.36 -2.28 -14.61
CA GLY A 68 0.40 -1.69 -15.56
C GLY A 68 -1.05 -2.11 -15.36
N SER A 69 -1.33 -3.15 -14.58
CA SER A 69 -2.69 -3.63 -14.27
C SER A 69 -3.40 -2.74 -13.24
N ARG A 70 -3.52 -1.43 -13.51
CA ARG A 70 -3.99 -0.42 -12.54
C ARG A 70 -5.45 -0.60 -12.13
N GLN A 71 -6.34 -0.95 -13.07
CA GLN A 71 -7.77 -1.16 -12.78
C GLN A 71 -7.99 -2.39 -11.90
N GLU A 72 -7.34 -3.52 -12.24
CA GLU A 72 -7.39 -4.74 -11.42
C GLU A 72 -6.80 -4.49 -10.03
N ALA A 73 -5.65 -3.81 -9.96
CA ALA A 73 -5.03 -3.46 -8.70
C ALA A 73 -5.95 -2.57 -7.85
N LEU A 74 -6.72 -1.66 -8.47
CA LEU A 74 -7.67 -0.81 -7.76
C LEU A 74 -8.83 -1.63 -7.19
N GLY A 75 -9.44 -2.52 -7.97
CA GLY A 75 -10.53 -3.39 -7.52
C GLY A 75 -10.10 -4.28 -6.34
N ARG A 76 -8.96 -4.97 -6.48
CA ARG A 76 -8.40 -5.80 -5.38
C ARG A 76 -8.09 -4.99 -4.12
N LEU A 77 -7.69 -3.73 -4.29
CA LEU A 77 -7.38 -2.84 -3.17
C LEU A 77 -8.63 -2.35 -2.43
N GLN A 78 -9.74 -2.14 -3.16
CA GLN A 78 -11.05 -1.83 -2.57
C GLN A 78 -11.55 -2.98 -1.70
N ASP A 79 -11.47 -4.21 -2.21
CA ASP A 79 -11.84 -5.42 -1.46
C ASP A 79 -10.92 -5.63 -0.25
N LEU A 80 -9.61 -5.53 -0.44
CA LEU A 80 -8.64 -5.60 0.65
C LEU A 80 -8.97 -4.60 1.78
N VAL A 81 -9.27 -3.34 1.45
CA VAL A 81 -9.61 -2.31 2.45
C VAL A 81 -10.93 -2.60 3.15
N THR A 82 -11.95 -3.04 2.40
CA THR A 82 -13.26 -3.40 2.96
C THR A 82 -13.12 -4.55 3.95
N GLU A 83 -12.40 -5.59 3.56
CA GLU A 83 -12.23 -6.79 4.37
C GLU A 83 -11.38 -6.53 5.62
N ILE A 84 -10.25 -5.82 5.52
CA ILE A 84 -9.46 -5.48 6.73
C ILE A 84 -10.21 -4.54 7.67
N ALA A 85 -11.16 -3.73 7.18
CA ALA A 85 -12.01 -2.89 8.02
C ALA A 85 -13.04 -3.74 8.79
N SER A 86 -13.55 -4.81 8.17
CA SER A 86 -14.45 -5.78 8.81
C SER A 86 -13.76 -6.81 9.71
N MET A 87 -12.43 -6.97 9.61
CA MET A 87 -11.68 -7.87 10.46
C MET A 87 -11.64 -7.35 11.90
N ALA A 88 -12.26 -8.09 12.83
CA ALA A 88 -11.99 -7.95 14.26
C ALA A 88 -10.50 -8.25 14.54
N PRO A 89 -9.88 -7.64 15.57
CA PRO A 89 -8.50 -7.92 15.92
C PRO A 89 -8.37 -9.31 16.57
N SER A 90 -8.44 -10.40 15.79
CA SER A 90 -7.86 -11.71 16.14
C SER A 90 -8.15 -12.78 15.09
N GLU A 91 -7.07 -13.27 14.47
CA GLU A 91 -6.63 -14.68 14.50
C GLU A 91 -5.18 -14.70 13.99
N PRO A 92 -4.30 -15.56 14.53
CA PRO A 92 -2.92 -15.65 14.04
C PRO A 92 -2.95 -16.09 12.58
N PRO A 93 -2.16 -15.45 11.69
CA PRO A 93 -2.08 -15.87 10.30
C PRO A 93 -1.73 -17.36 10.24
N MET A 94 -2.40 -18.09 9.34
CA MET A 94 -2.09 -19.49 9.00
C MET A 94 -0.58 -19.73 9.03
N PRO A 95 -0.10 -20.83 9.64
CA PRO A 95 1.32 -21.06 9.88
C PRO A 95 2.11 -20.86 8.59
N PHE A 96 3.01 -19.89 8.61
CA PHE A 96 3.91 -19.60 7.51
C PHE A 96 4.94 -20.73 7.36
N ILE A 97 4.62 -21.69 6.50
CA ILE A 97 5.56 -22.65 5.91
C ILE A 97 6.51 -21.82 5.06
N LYS A 98 7.80 -21.85 5.44
CA LYS A 98 8.88 -21.24 4.67
C LYS A 98 8.78 -21.78 3.24
N PRO A 99 8.58 -20.92 2.22
CA PRO A 99 8.55 -21.41 0.85
C PRO A 99 9.92 -22.01 0.54
N ASP A 100 9.96 -23.14 -0.16
CA ASP A 100 11.22 -23.69 -0.65
C ASP A 100 11.76 -22.74 -1.72
N LEU A 101 12.64 -21.86 -1.25
CA LEU A 101 13.22 -20.77 -1.99
C LEU A 101 14.66 -21.09 -2.37
N ALA A 102 15.11 -22.35 -2.34
CA ALA A 102 16.47 -22.69 -2.80
C ALA A 102 16.75 -22.14 -4.21
N ALA A 103 15.74 -22.17 -5.11
CA ALA A 103 15.82 -21.59 -6.45
C ALA A 103 15.71 -20.05 -6.50
N ALA A 104 15.12 -19.39 -5.50
CA ALA A 104 14.95 -17.93 -5.45
C ALA A 104 16.05 -17.23 -4.62
N ALA A 105 16.59 -17.92 -3.62
CA ALA A 105 17.76 -17.56 -2.82
C ALA A 105 19.01 -17.51 -3.71
N ALA A 106 19.13 -18.41 -4.69
CA ALA A 106 20.14 -18.32 -5.75
C ALA A 106 20.06 -17.03 -6.59
N ALA A 107 18.93 -16.32 -6.55
CA ALA A 107 18.70 -15.07 -7.26
C ALA A 107 18.60 -13.85 -6.31
N VAL A 108 18.85 -14.05 -4.99
CA VAL A 108 19.31 -12.97 -4.10
C VAL A 108 20.74 -12.69 -4.53
N PRO A 109 21.04 -11.55 -5.19
CA PRO A 109 22.40 -11.30 -5.59
C PRO A 109 23.27 -11.27 -4.32
N ALA A 110 24.42 -11.95 -4.36
CA ALA A 110 25.28 -12.23 -3.19
C ALA A 110 25.74 -10.97 -2.41
N HIS A 111 25.52 -9.77 -2.96
CA HIS A 111 25.73 -8.49 -2.25
C HIS A 111 24.62 -8.15 -1.23
N LEU A 112 23.46 -8.80 -1.29
CA LEU A 112 22.37 -8.63 -0.30
C LEU A 112 22.47 -9.61 0.87
N SER A 113 23.15 -10.75 0.68
CA SER A 113 23.56 -11.62 1.79
C SER A 113 24.71 -11.00 2.62
N HIS A 114 25.40 -9.99 2.08
CA HIS A 114 26.46 -9.22 2.73
C HIS A 114 26.12 -7.72 2.88
N LEU A 115 24.84 -7.34 3.01
CA LEU A 115 24.54 -5.99 3.52
C LEU A 115 25.12 -5.89 4.95
N PRO A 116 25.91 -4.85 5.28
CA PRO A 116 26.45 -4.70 6.62
C PRO A 116 25.27 -4.73 7.58
N GLY A 117 25.29 -5.65 8.55
CA GLY A 117 24.14 -5.99 9.40
C GLY A 117 23.45 -4.77 10.03
N GLY A 118 24.16 -3.66 10.18
CA GLY A 118 23.61 -2.38 10.62
C GLY A 118 22.56 -1.74 9.70
N ALA A 119 22.65 -1.86 8.37
CA ALA A 119 21.65 -1.31 7.47
C ALA A 119 20.35 -2.12 7.50
N LEU A 120 20.45 -3.46 7.44
CA LEU A 120 19.28 -4.35 7.52
C LEU A 120 18.59 -4.23 8.89
N LYS A 121 19.37 -4.14 9.97
CA LYS A 121 18.88 -3.93 11.34
C LYS A 121 18.20 -2.57 11.52
N ARG A 122 18.83 -1.46 11.07
CA ARG A 122 18.19 -0.13 11.02
C ARG A 122 16.88 -0.09 10.22
N TRP A 123 16.72 -0.97 9.23
CA TRP A 123 15.49 -1.11 8.46
C TRP A 123 14.46 -2.07 9.09
N GLN A 124 14.89 -3.03 9.90
CA GLN A 124 14.03 -3.89 10.73
C GLN A 124 13.43 -3.09 11.89
N ASP A 125 14.22 -2.23 12.51
CA ASP A 125 13.82 -1.46 13.70
C ASP A 125 12.92 -0.25 13.36
N ARG A 126 12.69 0.06 12.06
CA ARG A 126 11.76 1.13 11.69
C ARG A 126 10.33 0.73 12.06
N PRO A 127 9.64 1.50 12.92
CA PRO A 127 8.24 1.23 13.23
C PRO A 127 7.44 1.28 11.95
N LYS A 128 6.85 0.14 11.57
CA LYS A 128 5.99 0.06 10.40
C LYS A 128 4.60 0.57 10.79
N PRO A 129 3.99 1.42 9.96
CA PRO A 129 2.59 1.77 10.13
C PRO A 129 1.72 0.52 10.01
N GLN A 130 0.59 0.53 10.71
CA GLN A 130 -0.41 -0.53 10.69
C GLN A 130 -0.84 -0.87 9.25
N LEU A 131 -1.28 -2.11 9.05
CA LEU A 131 -1.73 -2.56 7.73
C LEU A 131 -2.84 -1.65 7.19
N HIS A 132 -3.81 -1.29 8.03
CA HIS A 132 -4.87 -0.32 7.71
C HIS A 132 -4.29 0.97 7.15
N ALA A 133 -3.41 1.65 7.90
CA ALA A 133 -2.78 2.89 7.43
C ALA A 133 -2.16 2.76 6.04
N ARG A 134 -1.45 1.66 5.78
CA ARG A 134 -0.78 1.41 4.50
C ARG A 134 -1.75 1.12 3.36
N ALA A 135 -2.79 0.33 3.63
CA ALA A 135 -3.78 -0.07 2.65
C ALA A 135 -4.65 1.13 2.25
N TYR A 136 -5.17 1.87 3.23
CA TYR A 136 -5.95 3.09 3.02
C TYR A 136 -5.15 4.16 2.28
N LEU A 137 -3.89 4.41 2.67
CA LEU A 137 -3.02 5.35 1.94
C LEU A 137 -2.87 4.91 0.48
N ARG A 138 -2.62 3.61 0.27
CA ARG A 138 -2.42 3.10 -1.09
C ARG A 138 -3.69 3.24 -1.91
N LEU A 139 -4.87 2.97 -1.34
CA LEU A 139 -6.14 3.07 -2.05
C LEU A 139 -6.46 4.50 -2.45
N GLY A 140 -6.32 5.45 -1.52
CA GLY A 140 -6.54 6.88 -1.79
C GLY A 140 -5.62 7.39 -2.91
N LEU A 141 -4.33 7.05 -2.86
CA LEU A 141 -3.39 7.45 -3.92
C LEU A 141 -3.69 6.80 -5.27
N CYS A 142 -4.06 5.51 -5.27
CA CYS A 142 -4.42 4.82 -6.51
C CYS A 142 -5.69 5.42 -7.13
N GLN A 143 -6.72 5.70 -6.33
CA GLN A 143 -7.92 6.37 -6.81
C GLN A 143 -7.59 7.73 -7.39
N TRP A 144 -6.86 8.56 -6.65
CA TRP A 144 -6.44 9.87 -7.14
C TRP A 144 -5.72 9.78 -8.50
N HIS A 145 -4.75 8.87 -8.64
CA HIS A 145 -4.01 8.70 -9.90
C HIS A 145 -4.83 8.20 -11.09
N VAL A 146 -5.95 7.50 -10.88
CA VAL A 146 -6.83 7.09 -11.99
C VAL A 146 -7.67 8.26 -12.49
N HIS A 147 -7.95 9.23 -11.63
CA HIS A 147 -8.73 10.43 -11.93
C HIS A 147 -7.86 11.64 -12.32
N ASP A 148 -6.76 11.39 -13.05
CA ASP A 148 -5.79 12.42 -13.48
C ASP A 148 -6.41 13.49 -14.41
N ALA A 149 -7.50 13.14 -15.10
CA ALA A 149 -8.23 14.03 -16.01
C ALA A 149 -9.16 15.05 -15.30
N GLY A 150 -9.32 14.95 -13.99
CA GLY A 150 -10.16 15.86 -13.21
C GLY A 150 -10.68 15.23 -11.92
N LEU A 151 -10.62 16.02 -10.84
CA LEU A 151 -11.17 15.65 -9.54
C LEU A 151 -12.61 16.17 -9.45
N ASP A 152 -13.58 15.26 -9.61
CA ASP A 152 -14.98 15.58 -9.33
C ASP A 152 -15.29 15.52 -7.82
N GLY A 153 -16.39 16.14 -7.40
CA GLY A 153 -16.80 16.19 -5.99
C GLY A 153 -16.84 14.80 -5.30
N PRO A 154 -17.48 13.77 -5.90
CA PRO A 154 -17.51 12.43 -5.32
C PRO A 154 -16.13 11.79 -5.16
N THR A 155 -15.23 11.94 -6.14
CA THR A 155 -13.87 11.40 -6.06
C THR A 155 -13.05 12.12 -5.01
N ILE A 156 -13.20 13.45 -4.89
CA ILE A 156 -12.58 14.25 -3.83
C ILE A 156 -12.99 13.69 -2.45
N GLN A 157 -14.29 13.52 -2.19
CA GLN A 157 -14.77 13.01 -0.90
C GLN A 157 -14.26 11.61 -0.61
N ARG A 158 -14.24 10.72 -1.61
CA ARG A 158 -13.74 9.35 -1.46
C ARG A 158 -12.24 9.33 -1.12
N CYS A 159 -11.43 10.09 -1.87
CA CYS A 159 -9.99 10.17 -1.64
C CYS A 159 -9.67 10.80 -0.28
N LEU A 160 -10.41 11.85 0.13
CA LEU A 160 -10.28 12.43 1.47
C LEU A 160 -10.59 11.41 2.54
N GLY A 161 -11.72 10.70 2.48
CA GLY A 161 -12.04 9.67 3.46
C GLY A 161 -10.91 8.65 3.62
N LEU A 162 -10.38 8.17 2.50
CA LEU A 162 -9.29 7.18 2.50
C LEU A 162 -7.97 7.71 3.07
N LEU A 163 -7.54 8.89 2.62
CA LEU A 163 -6.31 9.50 3.11
C LEU A 163 -6.44 9.94 4.57
N LYS A 164 -7.63 10.35 5.01
CA LYS A 164 -7.92 10.69 6.40
C LYS A 164 -7.75 9.47 7.30
N SER A 165 -8.40 8.36 6.97
CA SER A 165 -8.23 7.10 7.70
C SER A 165 -6.76 6.66 7.74
N ALA A 166 -6.01 6.87 6.65
CA ALA A 166 -4.57 6.59 6.66
C ALA A 166 -3.79 7.41 7.69
N THR A 167 -4.15 8.68 7.91
CA THR A 167 -3.56 9.52 8.97
C THR A 167 -4.01 9.12 10.37
N GLU A 168 -5.22 8.59 10.53
CA GLU A 168 -5.76 8.15 11.82
C GLU A 168 -5.12 6.84 12.29
N TYR A 169 -5.11 5.81 11.43
CA TYR A 169 -4.40 4.56 11.69
C TYR A 169 -2.87 4.74 11.76
N GLY A 170 -2.36 5.79 11.10
CA GLY A 170 -0.95 6.11 10.98
C GLY A 170 -0.57 7.43 11.63
N ALA A 171 -1.03 7.69 12.86
CA ALA A 171 -0.89 8.99 13.51
C ALA A 171 0.56 9.54 13.53
N ASN A 172 1.56 8.67 13.72
CA ASN A 172 2.97 9.04 13.73
C ASN A 172 3.69 8.73 12.40
N TRP A 173 2.93 8.50 11.32
CA TRP A 173 3.48 8.16 10.01
C TRP A 173 3.54 9.38 9.09
N ALA A 174 4.69 10.05 9.08
CA ALA A 174 4.93 11.26 8.28
C ALA A 174 4.47 11.14 6.81
N LYS A 175 4.65 9.97 6.20
CA LYS A 175 4.22 9.74 4.82
C LYS A 175 2.70 9.85 4.63
N ALA A 176 1.88 9.37 5.57
CA ALA A 176 0.43 9.52 5.46
C ALA A 176 0.04 10.99 5.50
N TRP A 177 0.55 11.74 6.48
CA TRP A 177 0.31 13.17 6.63
C TRP A 177 0.79 14.01 5.44
N HIS A 178 1.93 13.65 4.87
CA HIS A 178 2.45 14.31 3.66
C HIS A 178 1.54 14.09 2.45
N ASN A 179 1.06 12.87 2.23
CA ASN A 179 0.15 12.60 1.11
C ASN A 179 -1.24 13.20 1.35
N TRP A 180 -1.70 13.26 2.60
CA TRP A 180 -2.89 14.01 3.00
C TRP A 180 -2.75 15.49 2.62
N SER A 181 -1.63 16.13 2.95
CA SER A 181 -1.44 17.55 2.61
C SER A 181 -1.37 17.78 1.11
N LEU A 182 -0.61 16.96 0.38
CA LEU A 182 -0.51 17.04 -1.08
C LEU A 182 -1.88 16.92 -1.76
N PHE A 183 -2.73 16.00 -1.31
CA PHE A 183 -4.07 15.86 -1.86
C PHE A 183 -4.92 17.10 -1.62
N ASN A 184 -4.92 17.63 -0.38
CA ASN A 184 -5.66 18.86 -0.06
C ASN A 184 -5.15 20.06 -0.88
N CYS A 185 -3.84 20.19 -1.11
CA CYS A 185 -3.28 21.19 -2.02
C CYS A 185 -3.75 20.99 -3.46
N GLY A 186 -3.78 19.76 -3.96
CA GLY A 186 -4.28 19.47 -5.31
C GLY A 186 -5.75 19.85 -5.49
N VAL A 187 -6.60 19.58 -4.48
CA VAL A 187 -8.01 19.98 -4.50
C VAL A 187 -8.17 21.51 -4.45
N LEU A 188 -7.42 22.18 -3.56
CA LEU A 188 -7.36 23.65 -3.49
C LEU A 188 -7.04 24.26 -4.85
N GLU A 189 -5.98 23.78 -5.51
CA GLU A 189 -5.54 24.28 -6.81
C GLU A 189 -6.59 24.03 -7.90
N SER A 190 -7.20 22.84 -7.91
CA SER A 190 -8.26 22.49 -8.85
C SER A 190 -9.48 23.40 -8.71
N LEU A 191 -9.92 23.69 -7.49
CA LEU A 191 -11.08 24.56 -7.23
C LEU A 191 -10.77 26.03 -7.51
N ALA A 192 -9.56 26.49 -7.19
CA ALA A 192 -9.12 27.84 -7.54
C ALA A 192 -9.12 28.05 -9.06
N LYS A 193 -8.63 27.06 -9.83
CA LYS A 193 -8.68 27.06 -11.30
C LYS A 193 -10.11 27.03 -11.85
N ALA A 194 -11.03 26.39 -11.14
CA ALA A 194 -12.45 26.34 -11.48
C ALA A 194 -13.23 27.63 -11.15
N GLY A 195 -12.59 28.64 -10.55
CA GLY A 195 -13.26 29.88 -10.16
C GLY A 195 -14.04 29.80 -8.84
N GLU A 196 -13.76 28.80 -8.01
CA GLU A 196 -14.47 28.50 -6.75
C GLU A 196 -13.57 28.73 -5.50
N PRO A 197 -12.99 29.93 -5.28
CA PRO A 197 -12.02 30.16 -4.21
C PRO A 197 -12.63 30.00 -2.80
N GLY A 198 -13.93 30.27 -2.64
CA GLY A 198 -14.64 30.05 -1.37
C GLY A 198 -14.68 28.58 -0.99
N ALA A 199 -14.97 27.70 -1.95
CA ALA A 199 -14.91 26.25 -1.75
C ALA A 199 -13.46 25.76 -1.59
N ALA A 200 -12.48 26.41 -2.22
CA ALA A 200 -11.07 26.06 -2.08
C ALA A 200 -10.55 26.29 -0.65
N ALA A 201 -10.99 27.36 0.01
CA ALA A 201 -10.51 27.78 1.33
C ALA A 201 -10.61 26.68 2.41
N GLN A 202 -11.62 25.80 2.33
CA GLN A 202 -11.81 24.70 3.29
C GLN A 202 -10.65 23.68 3.31
N TYR A 203 -9.85 23.62 2.24
CA TYR A 203 -8.74 22.67 2.11
C TYR A 203 -7.39 23.22 2.60
N VAL A 204 -7.31 24.53 2.91
CA VAL A 204 -6.08 25.18 3.37
C VAL A 204 -5.63 24.64 4.73
N ALA A 205 -6.50 24.71 5.74
CA ALA A 205 -6.14 24.30 7.10
C ALA A 205 -5.73 22.81 7.18
N PRO A 206 -6.46 21.85 6.56
CA PRO A 206 -6.02 20.46 6.50
C PRO A 206 -4.68 20.25 5.79
N ALA A 207 -4.40 20.98 4.72
CA ALA A 207 -3.12 20.91 4.01
C ALA A 207 -1.95 21.34 4.91
N VAL A 208 -2.08 22.52 5.53
CA VAL A 208 -1.08 23.07 6.45
C VAL A 208 -0.84 22.14 7.63
N GLN A 209 -1.91 21.62 8.24
CA GLN A 209 -1.81 20.65 9.33
C GLN A 209 -1.04 19.40 8.92
N GLY A 210 -1.32 18.87 7.72
CA GLY A 210 -0.62 17.69 7.19
C GLY A 210 0.87 17.92 7.00
N PHE A 211 1.27 19.09 6.47
CA PHE A 211 2.69 19.43 6.34
C PHE A 211 3.39 19.48 7.69
N PHE A 212 2.82 20.18 8.68
CA PHE A 212 3.37 20.23 10.04
C PHE A 212 3.48 18.85 10.70
N ARG A 213 2.48 17.99 10.53
CA ARG A 213 2.51 16.61 11.06
C ARG A 213 3.54 15.73 10.34
N SER A 214 3.84 16.01 9.07
CA SER A 214 4.80 15.24 8.28
C SER A 214 6.27 15.64 8.48
N ALA A 215 6.53 16.81 9.06
CA ALA A 215 7.87 17.32 9.34
C ALA A 215 8.40 16.97 10.75
N ARG A 216 7.58 16.29 11.57
CA ARG A 216 7.93 15.82 12.91
C ARG A 216 8.46 14.39 12.93
#